data_AF-A0A2I0QEZ6-F1
#
_entry.id   AF-A0A2I0QEZ6-F1
#
_cell.length_a   1.000
_cell.length_b   1.000
_cell.length_c   1.000
_cell.angle_alpha   90.00
_cell.angle_beta   90.00
_cell.angle_gamma   90.00
#
_symmetry.space_group_name_H-M   'P 1'
#
loop_
_entity.id
_entity.type
_entity.pdbx_description
1 polymer ?
#
loop_
_entity_poly.entity_id
_entity_poly.type
_entity_poly.pdbx_seq_one_letter_code
_entity_poly.pdbx_strand_id
1 'polypeptide(L)'
;MKVIPVCSESLGVRSLAVFVETPDVKIFIDPGAALGIRYGLEPSEEEWNQLSHFKEKIRKIANNCDILTISHYHYDHYDPDENFYEGKKVFAKDIKSNINKSQHTRGTDFRKIFESKFDKGELIYCDNQNYEFGNTIIKFSKPFPHGESGTKLGFVLMTTIEEKSKDGNFKILHTSDTGGAVDTGSR
;
A
#
# COMPACT_ATOMS: atom_id res chain seq x y z
N MET A 1 -3.74 18.99 5.53
CA MET A 1 -3.80 17.56 5.12
C MET A 1 -5.23 17.11 4.93
N LYS A 2 -5.54 16.46 3.80
CA LYS A 2 -6.82 15.77 3.55
C LYS A 2 -6.57 14.27 3.47
N VAL A 3 -7.36 13.48 4.18
CA VAL A 3 -7.21 12.02 4.26
C VAL A 3 -8.54 11.36 3.93
N ILE A 4 -8.54 10.45 2.97
CA ILE A 4 -9.74 9.78 2.47
C ILE A 4 -9.48 8.27 2.39
N PRO A 5 -10.10 7.47 3.27
CA PRO A 5 -10.20 6.02 3.05
C PRO A 5 -11.01 5.78 1.76
N VAL A 6 -10.37 5.22 0.74
CA VAL A 6 -10.97 5.04 -0.59
C VAL A 6 -11.72 3.71 -0.67
N CYS A 7 -11.07 2.65 -0.19
CA CYS A 7 -11.58 1.29 -0.13
C CYS A 7 -11.11 0.65 1.18
N SER A 8 -12.01 -0.09 1.80
CA SER A 8 -11.78 -0.92 2.98
C SER A 8 -12.55 -2.22 2.80
N GLU A 9 -12.52 -3.11 3.80
CA GLU A 9 -13.37 -4.31 3.80
C GLU A 9 -14.85 -3.96 3.52
N SER A 10 -15.41 -4.49 2.43
CA SER A 10 -16.77 -4.21 1.98
C SER A 10 -17.26 -5.29 1.02
N LEU A 11 -18.34 -6.00 1.37
CA LEU A 11 -18.94 -7.09 0.57
C LEU A 11 -17.88 -8.02 -0.06
N GLY A 12 -17.03 -8.63 0.77
CA GLY A 12 -16.01 -9.58 0.32
C GLY A 12 -14.75 -8.96 -0.28
N VAL A 13 -14.78 -7.68 -0.64
CA VAL A 13 -13.61 -6.93 -1.11
C VAL A 13 -12.75 -6.55 0.09
N ARG A 14 -11.50 -7.00 0.09
CA ARG A 14 -10.45 -6.60 1.04
C ARG A 14 -9.61 -5.48 0.43
N SER A 15 -9.29 -4.49 1.25
CA SER A 15 -8.40 -3.37 0.93
C SER A 15 -8.16 -2.54 2.20
N LEU A 16 -7.15 -1.68 2.16
CA LEU A 16 -7.05 -0.50 3.02
C LEU A 16 -6.41 0.66 2.25
N ALA A 17 -6.94 0.93 1.06
CA ALA A 17 -6.46 1.99 0.18
C ALA A 17 -6.82 3.37 0.73
N VAL A 18 -5.82 4.23 0.99
CA VAL A 18 -6.02 5.56 1.57
C VAL A 18 -5.36 6.64 0.72
N PHE A 19 -6.17 7.58 0.25
CA PHE A 19 -5.70 8.78 -0.44
C PHE A 19 -5.36 9.88 0.57
N VAL A 20 -4.22 10.51 0.40
CA VAL A 20 -3.72 11.59 1.24
C VAL A 20 -3.24 12.73 0.36
N GLU A 21 -3.79 13.90 0.59
CA GLU A 21 -3.42 15.13 -0.13
C GLU A 21 -2.84 16.13 0.86
N THR A 22 -1.65 16.61 0.51
CA THR A 22 -0.92 17.68 1.19
C THR A 22 -0.78 18.87 0.23
N PRO A 23 -0.38 20.05 0.72
CA PRO A 23 -0.09 21.18 -0.17
C PRO A 23 1.01 20.89 -1.21
N ASP A 24 1.92 19.97 -0.92
CA ASP A 24 3.09 19.70 -1.76
C ASP A 24 2.88 18.52 -2.72
N VAL A 25 2.22 17.45 -2.27
CA VAL A 25 2.08 16.20 -3.04
C VAL A 25 0.78 15.44 -2.73
N LYS A 26 0.32 14.65 -3.70
CA LYS A 26 -0.77 13.67 -3.57
C LYS A 26 -0.22 12.25 -3.48
N ILE A 27 -0.61 11.54 -2.43
CA ILE A 27 -0.11 10.21 -2.04
C ILE A 27 -1.27 9.23 -2.02
N PHE A 28 -1.13 8.08 -2.67
CA PHE A 28 -2.06 6.97 -2.52
C PHE A 28 -1.36 5.80 -1.83
N ILE A 29 -1.76 5.55 -0.58
CA ILE A 29 -1.29 4.42 0.19
C ILE A 29 -2.06 3.17 -0.23
N ASP A 30 -1.32 2.15 -0.65
CA ASP A 30 -1.80 0.81 -0.98
C ASP A 30 -3.02 0.79 -1.93
N PRO A 31 -2.87 1.27 -3.19
CA PRO A 31 -3.96 1.35 -4.16
C PRO A 31 -4.33 -0.02 -4.75
N GLY A 32 -4.70 -0.98 -3.90
CA GLY A 32 -5.14 -2.32 -4.27
C GLY A 32 -6.52 -2.67 -3.73
N ALA A 33 -7.14 -3.68 -4.33
CA ALA A 33 -8.37 -4.30 -3.86
C ALA A 33 -8.47 -5.72 -4.43
N ALA A 34 -8.86 -6.68 -3.60
CA ALA A 34 -9.02 -8.08 -3.99
C ALA A 34 -10.18 -8.74 -3.24
N LEU A 35 -10.76 -9.79 -3.81
CA LEU A 35 -11.75 -10.60 -3.12
C LEU A 35 -11.08 -11.53 -2.10
N GLY A 36 -11.67 -11.62 -0.92
CA GLY A 36 -11.33 -12.65 0.06
C GLY A 36 -12.11 -13.93 -0.23
N ILE A 37 -11.43 -15.08 -0.23
CA ILE A 37 -12.13 -16.38 -0.25
C ILE A 37 -12.83 -16.58 1.10
N ARG A 38 -14.15 -16.77 1.09
CA ARG A 38 -14.95 -16.96 2.31
C ARG A 38 -15.56 -18.35 2.32
N TYR A 39 -15.27 -19.11 3.38
CA TYR A 39 -15.81 -20.46 3.59
C TYR A 39 -15.56 -21.46 2.44
N GLY A 40 -14.59 -21.19 1.57
CA GLY A 40 -14.32 -22.01 0.38
C GLY A 40 -15.38 -21.91 -0.71
N LEU A 41 -16.23 -20.88 -0.67
CA LEU A 41 -17.27 -20.62 -1.67
C LEU A 41 -16.75 -19.66 -2.74
N GLU A 42 -17.28 -19.79 -3.94
CA GLU A 42 -17.07 -18.83 -5.03
C GLU A 42 -17.72 -17.48 -4.66
N PRO A 43 -17.09 -16.34 -5.01
CA PRO A 43 -17.68 -15.04 -4.73
C PRO A 43 -19.01 -14.83 -5.45
N SER A 44 -19.94 -14.12 -4.80
CA SER A 44 -21.22 -13.77 -5.41
C SER A 44 -21.07 -12.69 -6.48
N GLU A 45 -22.10 -12.52 -7.31
CA GLU A 45 -22.13 -11.46 -8.32
C GLU A 45 -21.99 -10.06 -7.68
N GLU A 46 -22.59 -9.85 -6.51
CA GLU A 46 -22.48 -8.61 -5.76
C GLU A 46 -21.04 -8.33 -5.28
N GLU A 47 -20.30 -9.36 -4.86
CA GLU A 47 -18.90 -9.22 -4.46
C GLU A 47 -18.03 -8.84 -5.67
N TRP A 48 -18.27 -9.46 -6.84
CA TRP A 48 -17.60 -9.09 -8.10
C TRP A 48 -17.92 -7.66 -8.53
N ASN A 49 -19.19 -7.26 -8.46
CA ASN A 49 -19.62 -5.90 -8.79
C ASN A 49 -18.97 -4.87 -7.85
N GLN A 50 -18.87 -5.20 -6.56
CA GLN A 50 -18.22 -4.34 -5.58
C GLN A 50 -16.70 -4.23 -5.83
N LEU A 51 -16.03 -5.33 -6.17
CA LEU A 51 -14.61 -5.30 -6.54
C LEU A 51 -14.40 -4.39 -7.75
N SER A 52 -15.21 -4.55 -8.79
CA SER A 52 -15.14 -3.73 -10.01
C SER A 52 -15.31 -2.24 -9.72
N HIS A 53 -16.31 -1.90 -8.90
CA HIS A 53 -16.55 -0.53 -8.44
C HIS A 53 -15.33 0.08 -7.74
N PHE A 54 -14.72 -0.65 -6.80
CA PHE A 54 -13.55 -0.15 -6.09
C PHE A 54 -12.30 -0.08 -6.96
N LYS A 55 -12.05 -1.07 -7.84
CA LYS A 55 -10.94 -1.00 -8.80
C LYS A 55 -11.05 0.23 -9.71
N GLU A 56 -12.25 0.54 -10.19
CA GLU A 56 -12.47 1.76 -10.99
C GLU A 56 -12.20 3.03 -10.17
N LYS A 57 -12.70 3.10 -8.93
CA LYS A 57 -12.48 4.23 -8.02
C LYS A 57 -11.00 4.43 -7.69
N ILE A 58 -10.29 3.36 -7.36
CA ILE A 58 -8.86 3.35 -7.09
C ILE A 58 -8.10 3.85 -8.33
N ARG A 59 -8.37 3.30 -9.51
CA ARG A 59 -7.74 3.73 -10.76
C ARG A 59 -7.88 5.23 -11.01
N LYS A 60 -9.10 5.76 -10.87
CA LYS A 60 -9.38 7.20 -11.05
C LYS A 60 -8.56 8.08 -10.10
N ILE A 61 -8.44 7.69 -8.83
CA ILE A 61 -7.69 8.45 -7.83
C ILE A 61 -6.18 8.30 -8.05
N ALA A 62 -5.69 7.07 -8.26
CA ALA A 62 -4.28 6.77 -8.48
C ALA A 62 -3.69 7.52 -9.67
N ASN A 63 -4.43 7.62 -10.78
CA ASN A 63 -4.00 8.40 -11.94
C ASN A 63 -3.70 9.87 -11.62
N ASN A 64 -4.36 10.45 -10.62
CA ASN A 64 -4.20 11.84 -10.20
C ASN A 64 -3.24 12.02 -9.00
N CYS A 65 -2.55 10.97 -8.57
CA CYS A 65 -1.56 11.03 -7.49
C CYS A 65 -0.14 11.19 -8.05
N ASP A 66 0.76 11.80 -7.27
CA ASP A 66 2.18 11.93 -7.61
C ASP A 66 2.96 10.70 -7.12
N ILE A 67 2.53 10.18 -5.97
CA ILE A 67 3.21 9.11 -5.23
C ILE A 67 2.23 7.98 -4.95
N LEU A 68 2.68 6.75 -5.15
CA LEU A 68 1.99 5.53 -4.74
C LEU A 68 2.86 4.79 -3.71
N THR A 69 2.25 4.11 -2.75
CA THR A 69 2.98 3.24 -1.82
C THR A 69 2.49 1.80 -1.89
N ILE A 70 3.40 0.85 -1.66
CA ILE A 70 3.09 -0.58 -1.53
C ILE A 70 3.72 -1.07 -0.23
N SER A 71 2.90 -1.19 0.81
CA SER A 71 3.34 -1.62 2.15
C SER A 71 3.83 -3.07 2.16
N HIS A 72 3.21 -3.94 1.36
CA HIS A 72 3.59 -5.33 1.14
C HIS A 72 2.88 -5.92 -0.09
N TYR A 73 3.26 -7.14 -0.49
CA TYR A 73 2.88 -7.74 -1.77
C TYR A 73 1.65 -8.67 -1.69
N HIS A 74 0.57 -8.18 -1.10
CA HIS A 74 -0.76 -8.78 -1.21
C HIS A 74 -1.63 -7.99 -2.19
N TYR A 75 -2.45 -8.66 -3.01
CA TYR A 75 -3.15 -8.02 -4.15
C TYR A 75 -4.27 -7.06 -3.74
N ASP A 76 -4.68 -7.09 -2.48
CA ASP A 76 -5.53 -6.11 -1.83
C ASP A 76 -4.80 -4.80 -1.46
N HIS A 77 -3.48 -4.72 -1.66
CA HIS A 77 -2.65 -3.53 -1.39
C HIS A 77 -1.98 -2.95 -2.65
N TYR A 78 -1.85 -3.73 -3.72
CA TYR A 78 -1.36 -3.26 -5.00
C TYR A 78 -1.95 -4.11 -6.13
N ASP A 79 -2.03 -3.55 -7.33
CA ASP A 79 -2.53 -4.25 -8.51
C ASP A 79 -1.48 -4.20 -9.63
N PRO A 80 -0.80 -5.31 -9.99
CA PRO A 80 0.25 -5.30 -11.01
C PRO A 80 -0.27 -5.09 -12.45
N ASP A 81 -1.58 -5.23 -12.68
CA ASP A 81 -2.19 -5.12 -14.01
C ASP A 81 -2.64 -3.68 -14.34
N GLU A 82 -2.59 -2.78 -13.36
CA GLU A 82 -2.96 -1.39 -13.53
C GLU A 82 -1.86 -0.56 -14.20
N ASN A 83 -2.26 0.42 -15.01
CA ASN A 83 -1.33 1.32 -15.73
C ASN A 83 -1.08 2.63 -14.99
N PHE A 84 -1.71 2.84 -13.82
CA PHE A 84 -1.56 4.09 -13.08
C PHE A 84 -0.17 4.30 -12.51
N TYR A 85 0.77 3.34 -12.64
CA TYR A 85 2.16 3.51 -12.18
C TYR A 85 3.02 4.33 -13.15
N GLU A 86 2.61 4.48 -14.40
CA GLU A 86 3.39 5.17 -15.42
C GLU A 86 3.70 6.62 -15.02
N GLY A 87 4.98 6.98 -15.08
CA GLY A 87 5.46 8.32 -14.74
C GLY A 87 5.36 8.69 -13.25
N LYS A 88 5.10 7.74 -12.35
CA LYS A 88 4.95 8.00 -10.90
C LYS A 88 6.10 7.46 -10.07
N LYS A 89 6.25 8.02 -8.87
CA LYS A 89 7.11 7.46 -7.83
C LYS A 89 6.35 6.41 -7.05
N VAL A 90 6.86 5.19 -7.01
CA VAL A 90 6.28 4.07 -6.28
C VAL A 90 7.23 3.67 -5.15
N PHE A 91 6.88 4.00 -3.92
CA PHE A 91 7.62 3.57 -2.74
C PHE A 91 7.11 2.20 -2.30
N ALA A 92 7.96 1.18 -2.37
CA ALA A 92 7.57 -0.20 -2.09
C ALA A 92 8.46 -0.83 -1.01
N LYS A 93 7.91 -1.82 -0.31
CA LYS A 93 8.66 -2.74 0.55
C LYS A 93 9.81 -3.41 -0.22
N ASP A 94 11.00 -3.48 0.36
CA ASP A 94 12.15 -4.16 -0.22
C ASP A 94 11.85 -5.65 -0.47
N ILE A 95 12.18 -6.13 -1.67
CA ILE A 95 11.89 -7.50 -2.13
C ILE A 95 12.94 -8.55 -1.73
N LYS A 96 14.04 -8.15 -1.08
CA LYS A 96 15.19 -9.01 -0.75
C LYS A 96 15.35 -9.22 0.76
N SER A 97 14.98 -8.25 1.57
CA SER A 97 15.19 -8.25 3.02
C SER A 97 13.87 -8.34 3.79
N ASN A 98 13.86 -9.09 4.90
CA ASN A 98 12.67 -9.30 5.76
C ASN A 98 11.41 -9.51 4.92
N ILE A 99 11.38 -10.63 4.19
CA ILE A 99 10.33 -10.95 3.23
C ILE A 99 10.11 -12.47 3.20
N ASN A 100 8.86 -12.91 3.01
CA ASN A 100 8.58 -14.33 2.82
C ASN A 100 8.66 -14.73 1.33
N LYS A 101 8.56 -16.03 1.05
CA LYS A 101 8.60 -16.55 -0.33
C LYS A 101 7.50 -15.95 -1.23
N SER A 102 6.28 -15.83 -0.72
CA SER A 102 5.13 -15.34 -1.50
C SER A 102 5.31 -13.88 -1.93
N GLN A 103 5.64 -13.01 -0.96
CA GLN A 103 5.90 -11.60 -1.20
C GLN A 103 7.13 -11.42 -2.08
N HIS A 104 8.20 -12.21 -1.91
CA HIS A 104 9.39 -12.15 -2.76
C HIS A 104 9.04 -12.46 -4.22
N THR A 105 8.29 -13.54 -4.49
CA THR A 105 7.85 -13.89 -5.85
C THR A 105 7.02 -12.75 -6.45
N ARG A 106 5.97 -12.32 -5.75
CA ARG A 106 5.06 -11.28 -6.22
C ARG A 106 5.76 -9.94 -6.45
N GLY A 107 6.61 -9.51 -5.53
CA GLY A 107 7.39 -8.28 -5.67
C GLY A 107 8.44 -8.34 -6.78
N THR A 108 9.06 -9.51 -6.99
CA THR A 108 9.97 -9.74 -8.13
C THR A 108 9.23 -9.66 -9.46
N ASP A 109 8.04 -10.27 -9.55
CA ASP A 109 7.23 -10.24 -10.76
C ASP A 109 6.70 -8.83 -11.04
N PHE A 110 6.23 -8.11 -10.00
CA PHE A 110 5.86 -6.70 -10.12
C PHE A 110 7.03 -5.83 -10.60
N ARG A 111 8.23 -6.03 -10.05
CA ARG A 111 9.43 -5.31 -10.50
C ARG A 111 9.69 -5.50 -11.99
N LYS A 112 9.63 -6.75 -12.48
CA LYS A 112 9.80 -7.04 -13.91
C LYS A 112 8.74 -6.35 -14.76
N ILE A 113 7.48 -6.40 -14.32
CA ILE A 113 6.38 -5.70 -15.01
C ILE A 113 6.68 -4.20 -15.06
N PHE A 114 7.05 -3.61 -13.92
CA PHE A 114 7.33 -2.18 -13.80
C PHE A 114 8.47 -1.75 -14.72
N GLU A 115 9.61 -2.43 -14.68
CA GLU A 115 10.78 -2.15 -15.51
C GLU A 115 10.51 -2.35 -17.02
N SER A 116 9.51 -3.19 -17.38
CA SER A 116 9.17 -3.48 -18.78
C SER A 116 8.07 -2.61 -19.38
N LYS A 117 7.20 -2.03 -18.53
CA LYS A 117 6.00 -1.30 -18.97
C LYS A 117 6.03 0.19 -18.63
N PHE A 118 6.74 0.56 -17.56
CA PHE A 118 6.63 1.89 -16.95
C PHE A 118 7.95 2.66 -16.99
N ASP A 119 8.48 2.88 -18.19
CA ASP A 119 9.83 3.41 -18.44
C ASP A 119 10.10 4.78 -17.81
N LYS A 120 9.06 5.56 -17.50
CA LYS A 120 9.16 6.89 -16.85
C LYS A 120 8.86 6.86 -15.36
N GLY A 121 8.43 5.72 -14.82
CA GLY A 121 8.17 5.53 -13.41
C GLY A 121 9.46 5.31 -12.62
N GLU A 122 9.41 5.55 -11.32
CA GLU A 122 10.50 5.28 -10.39
C GLU A 122 10.03 4.31 -9.30
N LEU A 123 10.57 3.09 -9.27
CA LEU A 123 10.31 2.13 -8.21
C LEU A 123 11.41 2.22 -7.14
N ILE A 124 11.03 2.61 -5.93
CA ILE A 124 11.94 2.92 -4.83
C ILE A 124 11.67 1.97 -3.66
N TYR A 125 12.65 1.16 -3.28
CA TYR A 125 12.55 0.35 -2.07
C TYR A 125 12.84 1.19 -0.82
N CYS A 126 11.86 1.30 0.07
CA CYS A 126 11.82 2.38 1.06
C CYS A 126 11.90 1.94 2.53
N ASP A 127 12.25 0.69 2.82
CA ASP A 127 12.40 0.18 4.18
C ASP A 127 13.27 1.10 5.05
N ASN A 128 12.73 1.56 6.19
CA ASN A 128 13.42 2.42 7.17
C ASN A 128 13.98 3.72 6.59
N GLN A 129 13.30 4.32 5.60
CA GLN A 129 13.72 5.55 4.93
C GLN A 129 12.68 6.66 5.05
N ASN A 130 13.14 7.91 4.89
CA ASN A 130 12.30 9.10 4.95
C ASN A 130 12.55 9.97 3.71
N TYR A 131 11.51 10.64 3.23
CA TYR A 131 11.52 11.46 2.03
C TYR A 131 10.82 12.78 2.30
N GLU A 132 11.39 13.88 1.81
CA GLU A 132 10.85 15.23 2.00
C GLU A 132 10.41 15.82 0.67
N PHE A 133 9.21 16.40 0.67
CA PHE A 133 8.59 17.10 -0.45
C PHE A 133 8.01 18.41 0.06
N GLY A 134 8.76 19.51 -0.05
CA GLY A 134 8.36 20.78 0.53
C GLY A 134 8.16 20.67 2.04
N ASN A 135 6.94 20.92 2.53
CA ASN A 135 6.58 20.80 3.95
C ASN A 135 6.03 19.41 4.32
N THR A 136 5.99 18.49 3.37
CA THR A 136 5.48 17.14 3.53
C THR A 136 6.61 16.14 3.71
N ILE A 137 6.55 15.33 4.76
CA ILE A 137 7.52 14.26 5.05
C ILE A 137 6.80 12.92 4.99
N ILE A 138 7.31 12.01 4.18
CA ILE A 138 6.87 10.61 4.13
C ILE A 138 7.94 9.77 4.83
N LYS A 139 7.54 9.01 5.85
CA LYS A 139 8.43 8.12 6.61
C LYS A 139 7.95 6.69 6.50
N PHE A 140 8.87 5.79 6.22
CA PHE A 140 8.62 4.37 6.16
C PHE A 140 9.33 3.69 7.32
N SER A 141 8.60 2.83 8.03
CA SER A 141 9.16 2.11 9.17
C SER A 141 10.24 1.11 8.74
N LYS A 142 10.99 0.56 9.69
CA LYS A 142 11.60 -0.76 9.49
C LYS A 142 10.52 -1.81 9.16
N PRO A 143 10.85 -2.95 8.53
CA PRO A 143 9.90 -4.04 8.33
C PRO A 143 9.29 -4.52 9.65
N PHE A 144 7.96 -4.68 9.69
CA PHE A 144 7.22 -5.27 10.80
C PHE A 144 6.60 -6.61 10.39
N PRO A 145 6.49 -7.59 11.29
CA PRO A 145 5.78 -8.83 11.00
C PRO A 145 4.35 -8.57 10.50
N HIS A 146 4.00 -9.21 9.39
CA HIS A 146 2.62 -9.29 8.93
C HIS A 146 1.94 -10.37 9.78
N GLY A 147 1.01 -10.00 10.67
CA GLY A 147 0.48 -10.93 11.68
C GLY A 147 1.44 -11.26 12.84
N GLU A 148 1.18 -12.36 13.55
CA GLU A 148 2.00 -12.80 14.69
C GLU A 148 3.44 -13.14 14.28
N SER A 149 4.39 -12.86 15.18
CA SER A 149 5.80 -13.20 15.01
C SER A 149 5.99 -14.70 14.79
N GLY A 150 6.76 -15.07 13.77
CA GLY A 150 7.01 -16.47 13.41
C GLY A 150 5.99 -17.09 12.44
N THR A 151 4.94 -16.35 12.05
CA THR A 151 4.03 -16.80 10.99
C THR A 151 4.67 -16.67 9.60
N LYS A 152 4.12 -17.40 8.64
CA LYS A 152 4.60 -17.39 7.24
C LYS A 152 4.09 -16.20 6.42
N LEU A 153 3.43 -15.23 7.04
CA LEU A 153 2.73 -14.13 6.37
C LEU A 153 3.68 -13.07 5.80
N GLY A 154 4.90 -12.95 6.33
CA GLY A 154 5.94 -12.06 5.81
C GLY A 154 6.02 -10.77 6.60
N PHE A 155 6.30 -9.66 5.93
CA PHE A 155 6.51 -8.36 6.58
C PHE A 155 5.79 -7.25 5.83
N VAL A 156 5.52 -6.15 6.54
CA VAL A 156 4.89 -4.94 6.03
C VAL A 156 5.71 -3.71 6.41
N LEU A 157 5.51 -2.62 5.67
CA LEU A 157 5.91 -1.28 6.07
C LEU A 157 4.71 -0.50 6.59
N MET A 158 4.94 0.28 7.65
CA MET A 158 4.02 1.35 8.02
C MET A 158 4.44 2.65 7.32
N THR A 159 3.46 3.43 6.88
CA THR A 159 3.67 4.70 6.20
C THR A 159 3.18 5.83 7.09
N THR A 160 4.07 6.75 7.45
CA THR A 160 3.73 7.99 8.15
C THR A 160 3.80 9.15 7.17
N ILE A 161 2.78 10.01 7.18
CA ILE A 161 2.80 11.28 6.42
C ILE A 161 2.68 12.41 7.44
N GLU A 162 3.65 13.31 7.43
CA GLU A 162 3.69 14.51 8.26
C GLU A 162 3.58 15.75 7.35
N GLU A 163 2.63 16.63 7.65
CA GLU A 163 2.51 17.94 7.01
C GLU A 163 2.85 19.01 8.05
N LYS A 164 3.92 19.76 7.78
CA LYS A 164 4.31 20.91 8.58
C LYS A 164 3.53 22.14 8.10
N SER A 165 2.86 22.83 9.01
CA SER A 165 2.17 24.08 8.67
C SER A 165 2.31 25.11 9.78
N LYS A 166 2.14 26.39 9.43
CA LYS A 166 2.16 27.50 10.40
C LYS A 166 1.04 27.40 11.44
N ASP A 167 -0.08 26.78 11.07
CA ASP A 167 -1.28 26.65 11.90
C ASP A 167 -1.31 25.34 12.70
N GLY A 168 -0.24 24.53 12.60
CA GLY A 168 -0.08 23.27 13.32
C GLY A 168 0.41 22.13 12.41
N ASN A 169 1.15 21.18 13.00
CA ASN A 169 1.62 20.01 12.27
C ASN A 169 0.56 18.92 12.30
N PHE A 170 0.22 18.38 11.14
CA PHE A 170 -0.66 17.22 11.01
C PHE A 170 0.17 15.96 10.71
N LYS A 171 -0.20 14.84 11.33
CA LYS A 171 0.47 13.56 11.11
C LYS A 171 -0.55 12.44 11.04
N ILE A 172 -0.38 11.55 10.08
CA ILE A 172 -1.05 10.25 10.07
C ILE A 172 -0.04 9.12 10.03
N LEU A 173 -0.42 7.99 10.61
CA LEU A 173 0.28 6.72 10.52
C LEU A 173 -0.70 5.69 9.95
N HIS A 174 -0.38 5.14 8.79
CA HIS A 174 -1.03 3.96 8.24
C HIS A 174 -0.19 2.74 8.60
N THR A 175 -0.76 1.85 9.40
CA THR A 175 -0.05 0.71 9.97
C THR A 175 0.00 -0.49 9.03
N SER A 176 -0.72 -0.47 7.91
CA SER A 176 -0.95 -1.65 7.07
C SER A 176 -1.45 -2.85 7.92
N ASP A 177 -1.17 -4.06 7.46
CA ASP A 177 -1.60 -5.30 8.08
C ASP A 177 -0.61 -5.79 9.15
N THR A 178 -0.15 -4.87 10.01
CA THR A 178 0.61 -5.26 11.21
C THR A 178 -0.28 -6.13 12.10
N GLY A 179 0.26 -7.23 12.62
CA GLY A 179 -0.49 -8.14 13.49
C GLY A 179 -0.98 -7.54 14.81
N GLY A 180 -0.54 -6.34 15.17
CA GLY A 180 -0.85 -5.71 16.46
C GLY A 180 -0.08 -6.33 17.63
N ALA A 181 -0.47 -5.98 18.85
CA ALA A 181 0.18 -6.41 20.10
C ALA A 181 -0.21 -7.85 20.52
N VAL A 182 -0.05 -8.82 19.62
CA VAL A 182 -0.20 -10.26 19.91
C VAL A 182 1.14 -10.98 20.04
N ASP A 183 2.26 -10.26 19.89
CA ASP A 183 3.58 -10.83 20.16
C ASP A 183 3.76 -11.02 21.68
N THR A 184 3.79 -12.27 22.12
CA THR A 184 4.07 -12.65 23.51
C THR A 184 5.55 -12.53 23.87
N GLY A 185 6.43 -12.26 22.89
CA GLY A 185 7.88 -12.09 23.08
C GLY A 185 8.33 -10.69 23.52
N SER A 186 7.42 -9.74 23.74
CA SER A 186 7.74 -8.38 24.19
C SER A 186 7.36 -8.10 25.66
N ARG A 187 7.40 -9.10 26.53
CA ARG A 187 7.35 -8.92 28.00
C ARG A 187 8.69 -9.21 28.64
#